data_AF-D7J6R3-F1
#
_entry.id   AF-D7J6R3-F1
#
_cell.length_a   1.000
_cell.length_b   1.000
_cell.length_c   1.000
_cell.angle_alpha   90.00
_cell.angle_beta   90.00
_cell.angle_gamma   90.00
#
_symmetry.space_group_name_H-M   'P 1'
#
loop_
_entity.id
_entity.type
_entity.pdbx_description
1 polymer ?
#
loop_
_entity_poly.entity_id
_entity_poly.type
_entity_poly.pdbx_seq_one_letter_code
_entity_poly.pdbx_strand_id
1 'polypeptide(L)'
;MTKLKKSLFLALLTIGVAMASCSDGDDESSKTIELTGGTQTTQTVFADETTLNNGIKFTATEAWTATITEVATTKAAAGRVDWVELSAYSGGAGEFTLTMTLQPNLTGQSRKAEIRIVCGDTTIVIVIEQKGTTQDGTLQKMIRKVIYEYTDNEDEYKSSNEYKSYEFKYNSLGRIAECVRKNGPDASEANLKYTETIAFDYTIANEVRIQNRRIYHDGTSSDGEIEKSTVMLNEQGFATRITFPEDYVGFEYNADNRLSKIDNTNTKDDYDKFWMTLGYTDGLLTKTVYHENYHEDEVWEYTVDELYPNRYANDKLNIDPNGFLLDIDDDYQMLYIMRLFGNGSKCYLEKIDYEMDGEGRPEWIYTTPNKTVHENYTYTKYTETVHPVVYAFDNNGYVTTMSWNEPFKKIRVDYDVIVGNTLKRPGYPEYGYEYTTTNERETEVETNKNIIKYSFHYNK
;
A
#
# COMPACT_ATOMS: atom_id res chain seq x y z
N MET A 1 -14.29 6.96 -40.61
CA MET A 1 -14.18 5.78 -41.50
C MET A 1 -13.55 4.64 -40.72
N THR A 2 -14.38 3.64 -40.47
CA THR A 2 -14.14 2.30 -39.95
C THR A 2 -12.80 1.67 -40.37
N LYS A 3 -12.04 1.16 -39.41
CA LYS A 3 -11.32 -0.12 -39.60
C LYS A 3 -11.55 -1.05 -38.42
N LEU A 4 -12.27 -2.11 -38.77
CA LEU A 4 -12.59 -3.30 -37.99
C LEU A 4 -11.36 -4.20 -37.78
N LYS A 5 -11.50 -5.05 -36.75
CA LYS A 5 -10.92 -6.39 -36.55
C LYS A 5 -9.48 -6.48 -36.03
N LYS A 6 -9.37 -7.07 -34.83
CA LYS A 6 -8.91 -8.46 -34.67
C LYS A 6 -9.59 -9.09 -33.45
N SER A 7 -10.62 -9.89 -33.72
CA SER A 7 -11.10 -10.93 -32.81
C SER A 7 -9.99 -11.97 -32.73
N LEU A 8 -9.36 -12.12 -31.56
CA LEU A 8 -8.37 -13.13 -31.31
C LEU A 8 -9.12 -14.42 -30.91
N PHE A 9 -9.22 -15.34 -31.86
CA PHE A 9 -9.62 -16.72 -31.59
C PHE A 9 -8.56 -17.36 -30.68
N LEU A 10 -8.92 -17.66 -29.44
CA LEU A 10 -8.09 -18.41 -28.52
C LEU A 10 -8.35 -19.90 -28.72
N ALA A 11 -7.35 -20.62 -29.22
CA ALA A 11 -7.39 -22.07 -29.38
C ALA A 11 -7.34 -22.74 -28.00
N LEU A 12 -8.42 -23.43 -27.62
CA LEU A 12 -8.44 -24.33 -26.46
C LEU A 12 -7.59 -25.57 -26.76
N LEU A 13 -6.56 -25.79 -25.95
CA LEU A 13 -5.86 -27.07 -25.87
C LEU A 13 -6.63 -27.97 -24.89
N THR A 14 -7.54 -28.79 -25.41
CA THR A 14 -8.26 -29.80 -24.63
C THR A 14 -7.32 -30.94 -24.25
N ILE A 15 -6.94 -31.03 -22.97
CA ILE A 15 -6.37 -32.27 -22.41
C ILE A 15 -7.54 -33.21 -22.12
N GLY A 16 -7.77 -34.17 -23.02
CA GLY A 16 -8.77 -35.20 -22.85
C GLY A 16 -8.34 -36.21 -21.79
N VAL A 17 -9.06 -36.27 -20.67
CA VAL A 17 -9.02 -37.42 -19.76
C VAL A 17 -10.03 -38.43 -20.29
N ALA A 18 -9.52 -39.52 -20.87
CA ALA A 18 -10.33 -40.65 -21.29
C ALA A 18 -10.80 -41.42 -20.04
N MET A 19 -12.06 -41.29 -19.67
CA MET A 19 -12.74 -42.30 -18.84
C MET A 19 -13.43 -43.28 -19.78
N ALA A 20 -12.91 -44.50 -19.83
CA ALA A 20 -13.58 -45.63 -20.45
C ALA A 20 -14.83 -45.97 -19.61
N SER A 21 -16.01 -45.61 -20.12
CA SER A 21 -17.27 -46.18 -19.68
C SER A 21 -17.65 -47.25 -20.69
N CYS A 22 -17.61 -48.52 -20.26
CA CYS A 22 -18.23 -49.61 -21.00
C CYS A 22 -19.74 -49.38 -21.00
N SER A 23 -20.32 -49.20 -22.18
CA SER A 23 -21.77 -49.15 -22.39
C SER A 23 -22.34 -50.57 -22.37
N ASP A 24 -23.21 -50.86 -21.40
CA ASP A 24 -24.36 -51.74 -21.63
C ASP A 24 -25.60 -50.84 -21.70
N GLY A 25 -26.50 -51.16 -22.63
CA GLY A 25 -27.51 -50.25 -23.17
C GLY A 25 -28.77 -50.02 -22.33
N ASP A 26 -29.39 -48.89 -22.66
CA ASP A 26 -30.81 -48.51 -22.58
C ASP A 26 -31.52 -48.57 -21.23
N ASP A 27 -31.42 -47.44 -20.51
CA ASP A 27 -32.59 -46.70 -20.03
C ASP A 27 -32.30 -45.22 -20.29
N GLU A 28 -33.10 -44.54 -21.13
CA GLU A 28 -33.14 -43.06 -21.15
C GLU A 28 -33.73 -42.64 -19.80
N SER A 29 -32.89 -42.60 -18.76
CA SER A 29 -33.20 -41.85 -17.56
C SER A 29 -33.41 -40.41 -17.99
N SER A 30 -34.66 -39.94 -17.94
CA SER A 30 -34.99 -38.55 -18.18
C SER A 30 -34.13 -37.70 -17.25
N LYS A 31 -33.14 -37.00 -17.79
CA LYS A 31 -32.23 -36.18 -16.99
C LYS A 31 -33.05 -35.15 -16.24
N THR A 32 -32.98 -35.20 -14.92
CA THR A 32 -33.71 -34.28 -14.05
C THR A 32 -33.12 -32.87 -14.07
N ILE A 33 -31.92 -32.71 -14.62
CA ILE A 33 -31.29 -31.42 -14.85
C ILE A 33 -30.40 -31.43 -16.09
N GLU A 34 -30.45 -30.35 -16.88
CA GLU A 34 -29.66 -30.20 -18.10
C GLU A 34 -29.14 -28.77 -18.26
N LEU A 35 -27.88 -28.63 -18.71
CA LEU A 35 -27.33 -27.32 -19.09
C LEU A 35 -27.98 -26.80 -20.37
N THR A 36 -28.29 -25.51 -20.39
CA THR A 36 -28.93 -24.84 -21.52
C THR A 36 -28.12 -23.61 -21.95
N GLY A 37 -28.55 -22.93 -23.01
CA GLY A 37 -27.97 -21.64 -23.42
C GLY A 37 -26.48 -21.67 -23.77
N GLY A 38 -25.92 -22.85 -24.07
CA GLY A 38 -24.49 -23.01 -24.40
C GLY A 38 -23.54 -22.94 -23.20
N THR A 39 -24.05 -23.02 -21.97
CA THR A 39 -23.23 -23.01 -20.75
C THR A 39 -22.20 -24.13 -20.79
N GLN A 40 -20.93 -23.76 -20.58
CA GLN A 40 -19.81 -24.68 -20.54
C GLN A 40 -19.62 -25.23 -19.12
N THR A 41 -19.18 -26.49 -19.02
CA THR A 41 -18.79 -27.12 -17.74
C THR A 41 -17.45 -26.63 -17.23
N THR A 42 -16.70 -25.86 -18.02
CA THR A 42 -15.48 -25.18 -17.59
C THR A 42 -15.56 -23.72 -18.01
N GLN A 43 -15.32 -22.82 -17.07
CA GLN A 43 -15.28 -21.38 -17.31
C GLN A 43 -13.97 -20.82 -16.76
N THR A 44 -13.32 -19.96 -17.54
CA THR A 44 -12.04 -19.36 -17.17
C THR A 44 -12.17 -17.85 -17.21
N VAL A 45 -11.75 -17.20 -16.13
CA VAL A 45 -11.70 -15.74 -16.00
C VAL A 45 -10.30 -15.27 -15.61
N PHE A 46 -10.00 -14.01 -15.84
CA PHE A 46 -8.77 -13.35 -15.41
C PHE A 46 -8.82 -12.96 -13.93
N ALA A 47 -7.65 -12.60 -13.38
CA ALA A 47 -7.49 -12.29 -11.96
C ALA A 47 -8.33 -11.08 -11.50
N ASP A 48 -8.59 -10.14 -12.39
CA ASP A 48 -9.32 -8.88 -12.18
C ASP A 48 -10.81 -8.95 -12.57
N GLU A 49 -11.28 -10.06 -13.13
CA GLU A 49 -12.70 -10.23 -13.45
C GLU A 49 -13.51 -10.62 -12.21
N THR A 50 -14.49 -9.78 -11.86
CA THR A 50 -15.36 -9.96 -10.68
C THR A 50 -16.76 -10.45 -11.00
N THR A 51 -17.13 -10.53 -12.29
CA THR A 51 -18.44 -11.01 -12.75
C THR A 51 -18.33 -11.78 -14.05
N LEU A 52 -19.14 -12.83 -14.21
CA LEU A 52 -19.22 -13.61 -15.45
C LEU A 52 -20.49 -13.25 -16.24
N ASN A 53 -20.31 -12.69 -17.44
CA ASN A 53 -21.38 -12.06 -18.22
C ASN A 53 -22.50 -13.01 -18.72
N ASN A 54 -22.33 -14.34 -18.63
CA ASN A 54 -23.27 -15.30 -19.22
C ASN A 54 -23.98 -16.23 -18.22
N GLY A 55 -23.54 -16.27 -16.96
CA GLY A 55 -24.10 -17.14 -15.91
C GLY A 55 -24.08 -18.65 -16.23
N ILE A 56 -24.58 -19.45 -15.28
CA ILE A 56 -24.82 -20.89 -15.45
C ILE A 56 -26.30 -21.08 -15.75
N LYS A 57 -26.63 -21.52 -16.96
CA LYS A 57 -28.01 -21.74 -17.40
C LYS A 57 -28.34 -23.21 -17.42
N PHE A 58 -29.46 -23.58 -16.81
CA PHE A 58 -29.94 -24.96 -16.78
C PHE A 58 -31.45 -25.02 -16.60
N THR A 59 -32.01 -26.17 -16.95
CA THR A 59 -33.40 -26.53 -16.67
C THR A 59 -33.41 -27.67 -15.66
N ALA A 60 -34.23 -27.57 -14.63
CA ALA A 60 -34.44 -28.59 -13.62
C ALA A 60 -35.91 -29.05 -13.64
N THR A 61 -36.15 -30.37 -13.62
CA THR A 61 -37.51 -30.94 -13.58
C THR A 61 -38.09 -30.98 -12.17
N GLU A 62 -37.22 -30.86 -11.16
CA GLU A 62 -37.55 -30.93 -9.74
C GLU A 62 -36.76 -29.88 -8.95
N ALA A 63 -36.90 -29.89 -7.62
CA ALA A 63 -36.12 -29.02 -6.76
C ALA A 63 -34.63 -29.35 -6.85
N TRP A 64 -33.80 -28.31 -6.87
CA TRP A 64 -32.36 -28.43 -6.99
C TRP A 64 -31.63 -27.71 -5.86
N THR A 65 -30.39 -28.12 -5.60
CA THR A 65 -29.47 -27.44 -4.70
C THR A 65 -28.10 -27.26 -5.36
N ALA A 66 -27.37 -26.21 -4.99
CA ALA A 66 -26.01 -25.98 -5.44
C ALA A 66 -25.04 -25.94 -4.24
N THR A 67 -23.82 -26.44 -4.45
CA THR A 67 -22.71 -26.32 -3.49
C THR A 67 -21.45 -25.90 -4.22
N ILE A 68 -20.54 -25.23 -3.52
CA ILE A 68 -19.24 -24.80 -4.04
C ILE A 68 -18.14 -25.45 -3.20
N THR A 69 -17.20 -26.11 -3.85
CA THR A 69 -16.06 -26.76 -3.21
C THR A 69 -14.77 -26.35 -3.88
N GLU A 70 -13.72 -26.12 -3.09
CA GLU A 70 -12.43 -25.75 -3.64
C GLU A 70 -11.80 -26.94 -4.37
N VAL A 71 -11.27 -26.72 -5.58
CA VAL A 71 -10.52 -27.74 -6.29
C VAL A 71 -9.08 -27.64 -5.82
N ALA A 72 -8.80 -28.36 -4.74
CA ALA A 72 -7.48 -28.37 -4.15
C ALA A 72 -6.46 -28.99 -5.11
N THR A 73 -5.35 -28.30 -5.39
CA THR A 73 -4.20 -28.87 -6.11
C THR A 73 -3.44 -29.90 -5.26
N THR A 74 -3.70 -29.94 -3.95
CA THR A 74 -3.17 -30.93 -3.00
C THR A 74 -4.26 -31.40 -2.04
N LYS A 75 -4.27 -32.70 -1.69
CA LYS A 75 -5.34 -33.36 -0.89
C LYS A 75 -5.60 -32.76 0.51
N ALA A 76 -4.77 -31.84 1.00
CA ALA A 76 -4.88 -31.25 2.34
C ALA A 76 -5.68 -29.94 2.39
N ALA A 77 -6.11 -29.37 1.26
CA ALA A 77 -6.73 -28.04 1.17
C ALA A 77 -8.17 -28.06 0.64
N ALA A 78 -8.97 -29.07 0.97
CA ALA A 78 -10.41 -29.01 0.70
C ALA A 78 -11.07 -28.05 1.71
N GLY A 79 -11.06 -26.75 1.39
CA GLY A 79 -11.63 -25.68 2.19
C GLY A 79 -12.98 -25.17 1.68
N ARG A 80 -13.56 -24.24 2.44
CA ARG A 80 -14.69 -23.41 2.01
C ARG A 80 -14.19 -22.43 0.94
N VAL A 81 -14.90 -22.33 -0.19
CA VAL A 81 -14.65 -21.31 -1.22
C VAL A 81 -15.26 -19.99 -0.77
N ASP A 82 -14.42 -18.98 -0.60
CA ASP A 82 -14.78 -17.62 -0.16
C ASP A 82 -14.64 -16.57 -1.29
N TRP A 83 -14.12 -16.97 -2.45
CA TRP A 83 -13.94 -16.10 -3.62
C TRP A 83 -15.01 -16.25 -4.70
N VAL A 84 -15.96 -17.17 -4.54
CA VAL A 84 -17.08 -17.39 -5.46
C VAL A 84 -18.38 -17.31 -4.69
N GLU A 85 -19.32 -16.50 -5.18
CA GLU A 85 -20.69 -16.43 -4.67
C GLU A 85 -21.70 -16.62 -5.81
N LEU A 86 -22.74 -17.41 -5.55
CA LEU A 86 -23.85 -17.64 -6.49
C LEU A 86 -25.08 -16.83 -6.11
N SER A 87 -25.86 -16.40 -7.10
CA SER A 87 -27.12 -15.68 -6.86
C SER A 87 -28.19 -16.51 -6.14
N ALA A 88 -28.10 -17.84 -6.21
CA ALA A 88 -28.99 -18.75 -5.49
C ALA A 88 -28.30 -20.12 -5.30
N TYR A 89 -28.60 -20.77 -4.18
CA TYR A 89 -28.10 -22.09 -3.83
C TYR A 89 -29.18 -23.18 -3.86
N SER A 90 -30.42 -22.82 -4.18
CA SER A 90 -31.52 -23.76 -4.37
C SER A 90 -32.65 -23.14 -5.19
N GLY A 91 -33.52 -24.00 -5.72
CA GLY A 91 -34.71 -23.59 -6.46
C GLY A 91 -35.65 -24.77 -6.68
N GLY A 92 -36.85 -24.48 -7.20
CA GLY A 92 -37.82 -25.49 -7.62
C GLY A 92 -37.56 -26.02 -9.03
N ALA A 93 -38.55 -26.66 -9.64
CA ALA A 93 -38.52 -26.99 -11.06
C ALA A 93 -38.65 -25.72 -11.93
N GLY A 94 -37.98 -25.70 -13.08
CA GLY A 94 -38.02 -24.60 -14.04
C GLY A 94 -36.70 -24.32 -14.74
N GLU A 95 -36.64 -23.20 -15.45
CA GLU A 95 -35.43 -22.68 -16.07
C GLU A 95 -34.74 -21.68 -15.14
N PHE A 96 -33.43 -21.82 -14.97
CA PHE A 96 -32.64 -20.99 -14.08
C PHE A 96 -31.42 -20.39 -14.80
N THR A 97 -31.05 -19.19 -14.38
CA THR A 97 -29.75 -18.56 -14.70
C THR A 97 -29.10 -18.15 -13.39
N LEU A 98 -28.07 -18.88 -12.98
CA LEU A 98 -27.27 -18.49 -11.81
C LEU A 98 -26.18 -17.52 -12.24
N THR A 99 -26.21 -16.31 -11.69
CA THR A 99 -25.09 -15.38 -11.83
C THR A 99 -24.06 -15.66 -10.75
N MET A 100 -22.82 -15.29 -11.05
CA MET A 100 -21.69 -15.54 -10.17
C MET A 100 -20.90 -14.26 -9.94
N THR A 101 -20.63 -13.97 -8.68
CA THR A 101 -19.77 -12.87 -8.24
C THR A 101 -18.45 -13.45 -7.77
N LEU A 102 -17.35 -12.87 -8.21
CA LEU A 102 -15.99 -13.32 -7.92
C LEU A 102 -15.23 -12.25 -7.14
N GLN A 103 -14.43 -12.69 -6.16
CA GLN A 103 -13.40 -11.85 -5.58
C GLN A 103 -12.19 -11.80 -6.53
N PRO A 104 -11.45 -10.67 -6.62
CA PRO A 104 -10.19 -10.61 -7.36
C PRO A 104 -9.17 -11.65 -6.86
N ASN A 105 -8.32 -12.15 -7.74
CA ASN A 105 -7.25 -13.08 -7.41
C ASN A 105 -5.90 -12.36 -7.29
N LEU A 106 -5.51 -12.02 -6.08
CA LEU A 106 -4.29 -11.26 -5.79
C LEU A 106 -3.06 -12.14 -5.54
N THR A 107 -3.21 -13.47 -5.65
CA THR A 107 -2.16 -14.43 -5.27
C THR A 107 -1.09 -14.62 -6.34
N GLY A 108 -1.35 -14.21 -7.58
CA GLY A 108 -0.52 -14.51 -8.74
C GLY A 108 -0.57 -15.98 -9.20
N GLN A 109 -1.33 -16.84 -8.52
CA GLN A 109 -1.50 -18.26 -8.87
C GLN A 109 -2.93 -18.52 -9.33
N SER A 110 -3.13 -19.34 -10.35
CA SER A 110 -4.49 -19.75 -10.74
C SER A 110 -5.16 -20.53 -9.62
N ARG A 111 -6.45 -20.26 -9.38
CA ARG A 111 -7.30 -20.96 -8.40
C ARG A 111 -8.56 -21.53 -9.05
N LYS A 112 -9.09 -22.61 -8.48
CA LYS A 112 -10.21 -23.36 -9.07
C LYS A 112 -11.28 -23.72 -8.04
N ALA A 113 -12.54 -23.67 -8.45
CA ALA A 113 -13.69 -24.10 -7.66
C ALA A 113 -14.61 -25.01 -8.50
N GLU A 114 -15.21 -25.99 -7.85
CA GLU A 114 -16.26 -26.86 -8.39
C GLU A 114 -17.61 -26.40 -7.86
N ILE A 115 -18.55 -26.12 -8.75
CA ILE A 115 -19.95 -25.89 -8.44
C ILE A 115 -20.72 -27.15 -8.80
N ARG A 116 -21.36 -27.77 -7.81
CA ARG A 116 -22.18 -28.96 -7.98
C ARG A 116 -23.64 -28.59 -7.85
N ILE A 117 -24.42 -28.82 -8.90
CA ILE A 117 -25.87 -28.60 -8.92
C ILE A 117 -26.54 -29.96 -8.97
N VAL A 118 -27.32 -30.29 -7.94
CA VAL A 118 -27.96 -31.60 -7.75
C VAL A 118 -29.47 -31.42 -7.90
N CYS A 119 -30.10 -32.25 -8.73
CA CYS A 119 -31.54 -32.33 -8.91
C CYS A 119 -31.94 -33.81 -9.01
N GLY A 120 -32.67 -34.34 -8.04
CA GLY A 120 -32.91 -35.78 -7.93
C GLY A 120 -31.59 -36.56 -7.90
N ASP A 121 -31.45 -37.55 -8.77
CA ASP A 121 -30.25 -38.39 -8.88
C ASP A 121 -29.20 -37.85 -9.87
N THR A 122 -29.48 -36.73 -10.54
CA THR A 122 -28.58 -36.14 -11.54
C THR A 122 -27.79 -34.97 -10.94
N THR A 123 -26.50 -34.90 -11.25
CA THR A 123 -25.61 -33.82 -10.84
C THR A 123 -24.92 -33.20 -12.04
N ILE A 124 -24.94 -31.87 -12.12
CA ILE A 124 -24.08 -31.09 -13.01
C ILE A 124 -22.89 -30.57 -12.21
N VAL A 125 -21.69 -30.66 -12.79
CA VAL A 125 -20.47 -30.10 -12.22
C VAL A 125 -19.92 -29.04 -13.15
N ILE A 126 -19.74 -27.82 -12.63
CA ILE A 126 -19.11 -26.70 -13.32
C ILE A 126 -17.78 -26.40 -12.62
N VAL A 127 -16.69 -26.34 -13.39
CA VAL A 127 -15.38 -25.93 -12.90
C VAL A 127 -15.13 -24.49 -13.29
N ILE A 128 -14.85 -23.65 -12.31
CA ILE A 128 -14.43 -22.26 -12.51
C ILE A 128 -12.93 -22.18 -12.26
N GLU A 129 -12.19 -21.63 -13.21
CA GLU A 129 -10.77 -21.27 -13.05
C GLU A 129 -10.64 -19.75 -13.09
N GLN A 130 -10.05 -19.18 -12.04
CA GLN A 130 -9.60 -17.79 -12.06
C GLN A 130 -8.09 -17.76 -12.18
N LYS A 131 -7.59 -17.15 -13.25
CA LYS A 131 -6.16 -17.06 -13.54
C LYS A 131 -5.43 -16.24 -12.48
N GLY A 132 -4.13 -16.47 -12.37
CA GLY A 132 -3.22 -15.61 -11.58
C GLY A 132 -2.85 -14.29 -12.28
N THR A 133 -3.20 -14.14 -13.56
CA THR A 133 -2.91 -12.96 -14.38
C THR A 133 -4.18 -12.17 -14.68
N THR A 134 -4.07 -10.85 -14.71
CA THR A 134 -5.13 -9.93 -15.15
C THR A 134 -5.36 -10.02 -16.65
N GLN A 135 -6.43 -9.37 -17.15
CA GLN A 135 -6.84 -9.43 -18.56
C GLN A 135 -5.77 -8.89 -19.53
N ASP A 136 -4.99 -7.91 -19.11
CA ASP A 136 -3.86 -7.34 -19.85
C ASP A 136 -2.60 -8.23 -19.83
N GLY A 137 -2.64 -9.35 -19.10
CA GLY A 137 -1.54 -10.30 -18.96
C GLY A 137 -0.58 -9.99 -17.81
N THR A 138 -0.87 -8.98 -16.98
CA THR A 138 -0.04 -8.63 -15.83
C THR A 138 -0.14 -9.70 -14.74
N LEU A 139 1.02 -10.10 -14.22
CA LEU A 139 1.14 -11.00 -13.07
C LEU A 139 1.48 -10.15 -11.85
N GLN A 140 0.59 -10.08 -10.87
CA GLN A 140 0.88 -9.37 -9.62
C GLN A 140 1.73 -10.25 -8.71
N LYS A 141 2.91 -9.75 -8.33
CA LYS A 141 3.77 -10.41 -7.34
C LYS A 141 3.42 -9.95 -5.93
N MET A 142 3.36 -10.93 -5.02
CA MET A 142 3.22 -10.68 -3.60
C MET A 142 4.55 -10.27 -2.96
N ILE A 143 4.58 -9.11 -2.32
CA ILE A 143 5.73 -8.61 -1.56
C ILE A 143 5.77 -9.24 -0.17
N ARG A 144 6.78 -10.06 0.11
CA ARG A 144 6.98 -10.63 1.45
C ARG A 144 7.51 -9.61 2.45
N LYS A 145 8.45 -8.79 2.01
CA LYS A 145 9.17 -7.86 2.88
C LYS A 145 9.60 -6.62 2.13
N VAL A 146 9.44 -5.45 2.75
CA VAL A 146 10.07 -4.20 2.34
C VAL A 146 11.08 -3.80 3.42
N ILE A 147 12.26 -3.36 3.02
CA ILE A 147 13.30 -2.85 3.92
C ILE A 147 13.58 -1.41 3.54
N TYR A 148 13.49 -0.51 4.51
CA TYR A 148 13.92 0.89 4.42
C TYR A 148 15.24 1.04 5.16
N GLU A 149 16.18 1.73 4.53
CA GLU A 149 17.48 2.08 5.06
C GLU A 149 17.73 3.57 4.80
N TYR A 150 18.01 4.32 5.85
CA TYR A 150 18.53 5.68 5.81
C TYR A 150 19.98 5.67 6.28
N THR A 151 20.86 6.16 5.42
CA THR A 151 22.26 6.41 5.75
C THR A 151 22.47 7.89 5.91
N ASP A 152 22.68 8.30 7.16
CA ASP A 152 23.10 9.65 7.51
C ASP A 152 24.61 9.77 7.28
N ASN A 153 25.01 10.68 6.40
CA ASN A 153 26.41 11.00 6.14
C ASN A 153 26.82 12.36 6.72
N GLU A 154 25.91 13.06 7.39
CA GLU A 154 26.17 14.28 8.13
C GLU A 154 26.87 13.97 9.44
N ASP A 155 26.35 13.00 10.19
CA ASP A 155 26.90 12.55 11.45
C ASP A 155 28.09 11.60 11.25
N GLU A 156 29.26 12.00 11.75
CA GLU A 156 30.47 11.17 11.71
C GLU A 156 30.30 9.84 12.47
N TYR A 157 29.43 9.82 13.48
CA TYR A 157 29.12 8.65 14.31
C TYR A 157 27.92 7.85 13.79
N LYS A 158 27.20 8.35 12.77
CA LYS A 158 26.03 7.70 12.16
C LYS A 158 24.93 7.31 13.14
N SER A 159 24.77 8.08 14.21
CA SER A 159 23.83 7.79 15.30
C SER A 159 22.36 7.93 14.88
N SER A 160 22.12 8.66 13.80
CA SER A 160 20.84 8.94 13.14
C SER A 160 20.51 7.99 11.98
N ASN A 161 21.37 7.01 11.68
CA ASN A 161 21.00 5.95 10.74
C ASN A 161 19.67 5.31 11.16
N GLU A 162 18.86 4.94 10.17
CA GLU A 162 17.57 4.33 10.43
C GLU A 162 17.37 3.09 9.55
N TYR A 163 16.78 2.08 10.17
CA TYR A 163 16.31 0.87 9.56
C TYR A 163 14.84 0.69 9.90
N LYS A 164 14.00 0.50 8.87
CA LYS A 164 12.64 0.00 9.03
C LYS A 164 12.44 -1.24 8.18
N SER A 165 11.61 -2.16 8.64
CA SER A 165 11.16 -3.24 7.77
C SER A 165 9.70 -3.55 7.96
N TYR A 166 9.04 -3.90 6.86
CA TYR A 166 7.63 -4.25 6.77
C TYR A 166 7.55 -5.70 6.29
N GLU A 167 7.09 -6.61 7.13
CA GLU A 167 6.94 -8.03 6.79
C GLU A 167 5.47 -8.40 6.67
N PHE A 168 5.05 -8.86 5.49
CA PHE A 168 3.66 -9.08 5.16
C PHE A 168 3.28 -10.55 5.20
N LYS A 169 2.13 -10.83 5.80
CA LYS A 169 1.43 -12.12 5.72
C LYS A 169 0.09 -11.94 5.03
N TYR A 170 -0.35 -12.99 4.35
CA TYR A 170 -1.51 -12.97 3.46
C TYR A 170 -2.57 -13.96 3.88
N ASN A 171 -3.84 -13.63 3.64
CA ASN A 171 -4.93 -14.60 3.70
C ASN A 171 -5.02 -15.44 2.40
N SER A 172 -5.95 -16.39 2.36
CA SER A 172 -6.24 -17.27 1.20
C SER A 172 -6.54 -16.50 -0.10
N LEU A 173 -6.99 -15.25 0.01
CA LEU A 173 -7.34 -14.40 -1.13
C LEU A 173 -6.18 -13.51 -1.62
N GLY A 174 -5.01 -13.60 -0.98
CA GLY A 174 -3.85 -12.76 -1.33
C GLY A 174 -3.93 -11.34 -0.77
N ARG A 175 -4.88 -11.05 0.13
CA ARG A 175 -4.96 -9.77 0.84
C ARG A 175 -4.02 -9.79 2.04
N ILE A 176 -3.39 -8.66 2.36
CA ILE A 176 -2.54 -8.54 3.54
C ILE A 176 -3.42 -8.72 4.79
N ALA A 177 -3.07 -9.72 5.59
CA ALA A 177 -3.74 -10.08 6.85
C ALA A 177 -2.94 -9.63 8.07
N GLU A 178 -1.63 -9.49 7.94
CA GLU A 178 -0.76 -8.97 9.00
C GLU A 178 0.44 -8.26 8.37
N CYS A 179 0.85 -7.15 8.99
CA CYS A 179 2.13 -6.50 8.74
C CYS A 179 2.90 -6.40 10.06
N VAL A 180 4.12 -6.93 10.11
CA VAL A 180 5.05 -6.71 11.22
C VAL A 180 6.03 -5.63 10.81
N ARG A 181 5.96 -4.46 11.47
CA ARG A 181 6.95 -3.40 11.32
C ARG A 181 8.03 -3.52 12.39
N LYS A 182 9.29 -3.32 11.99
CA LYS A 182 10.44 -3.25 12.91
C LYS A 182 11.18 -1.95 12.65
N ASN A 183 11.57 -1.25 13.69
CA ASN A 183 12.33 0.00 13.60
C ASN A 183 13.56 -0.07 14.51
N GLY A 184 14.70 0.42 14.04
CA GLY A 184 15.94 0.51 14.78
C GLY A 184 16.98 1.36 14.03
N PRO A 185 18.20 1.53 14.57
CA PRO A 185 19.30 2.17 13.85
C PRO A 185 19.91 1.24 12.79
N ASP A 186 19.68 -0.07 12.91
CA ASP A 186 20.17 -1.09 11.99
C ASP A 186 19.24 -2.33 11.98
N ALA A 187 19.60 -3.34 11.20
CA ALA A 187 18.83 -4.58 11.06
C ALA A 187 18.97 -5.56 12.24
N SER A 188 19.75 -5.24 13.27
CA SER A 188 19.97 -6.10 14.44
C SER A 188 18.74 -6.12 15.33
N GLU A 189 18.23 -7.32 15.63
CA GLU A 189 17.12 -7.50 16.58
C GLU A 189 17.45 -6.94 17.98
N ALA A 190 18.74 -6.88 18.35
CA ALA A 190 19.17 -6.36 19.65
C ALA A 190 19.11 -4.82 19.73
N ASN A 191 19.08 -4.12 18.58
CA ASN A 191 19.10 -2.67 18.51
C ASN A 191 17.75 -2.07 18.12
N LEU A 192 16.70 -2.89 17.97
CA LEU A 192 15.37 -2.40 17.63
C LEU A 192 14.90 -1.40 18.68
N LYS A 193 14.33 -0.27 18.22
CA LYS A 193 13.60 0.67 19.07
C LYS A 193 12.22 0.11 19.41
N TYR A 194 11.52 -0.39 18.40
CA TYR A 194 10.22 -1.05 18.58
C TYR A 194 9.92 -2.10 17.52
N THR A 195 8.98 -2.99 17.87
CA THR A 195 8.28 -3.89 16.94
C THR A 195 6.79 -3.58 17.00
N GLU A 196 6.17 -3.41 15.84
CA GLU A 196 4.75 -3.17 15.69
C GLU A 196 4.11 -4.32 14.90
N THR A 197 2.97 -4.82 15.35
CA THR A 197 2.18 -5.83 14.64
C THR A 197 0.80 -5.25 14.34
N ILE A 198 0.48 -5.15 13.05
CA ILE A 198 -0.80 -4.65 12.54
C ILE A 198 -1.54 -5.82 11.92
N ALA A 199 -2.68 -6.20 12.48
CA ALA A 199 -3.53 -7.28 11.99
C ALA A 199 -4.79 -6.72 11.31
N PHE A 200 -5.19 -7.32 10.18
CA PHE A 200 -6.33 -6.92 9.36
C PHE A 200 -7.34 -8.07 9.26
N ASP A 201 -8.53 -7.86 9.81
CA ASP A 201 -9.63 -8.82 9.80
C ASP A 201 -10.73 -8.39 8.82
N TYR A 202 -11.00 -9.27 7.86
CA TYR A 202 -11.98 -9.09 6.77
C TYR A 202 -13.22 -9.99 6.93
N THR A 203 -13.50 -10.47 8.14
CA THR A 203 -14.60 -11.40 8.41
C THR A 203 -15.99 -10.79 8.18
N ILE A 204 -16.11 -9.47 8.26
CA ILE A 204 -17.36 -8.73 8.03
C ILE A 204 -17.33 -8.11 6.64
N ALA A 205 -18.40 -8.30 5.88
CA ALA A 205 -18.53 -7.71 4.55
C ALA A 205 -18.47 -6.18 4.63
N ASN A 206 -17.70 -5.57 3.73
CA ASN A 206 -17.50 -4.11 3.61
C ASN A 206 -16.88 -3.45 4.86
N GLU A 207 -16.23 -4.23 5.72
CA GLU A 207 -15.55 -3.74 6.93
C GLU A 207 -14.17 -4.41 7.06
N VAL A 208 -13.17 -3.63 7.47
CA VAL A 208 -11.87 -4.17 7.91
C VAL A 208 -11.64 -3.74 9.35
N ARG A 209 -11.44 -4.71 10.24
CA ARG A 209 -11.05 -4.43 11.63
C ARG A 209 -9.54 -4.47 11.74
N ILE A 210 -8.96 -3.41 12.30
CA ILE A 210 -7.52 -3.29 12.47
C ILE A 210 -7.20 -3.41 13.96
N GLN A 211 -6.18 -4.19 14.26
CA GLN A 211 -5.58 -4.26 15.59
C GLN A 211 -4.10 -3.93 15.45
N ASN A 212 -3.68 -2.84 16.08
CA ASN A 212 -2.28 -2.44 16.14
C ASN A 212 -1.73 -2.73 17.54
N ARG A 213 -0.55 -3.35 17.61
CA ARG A 213 0.17 -3.61 18.85
C ARG A 213 1.63 -3.24 18.69
N ARG A 214 2.09 -2.22 19.40
CA ARG A 214 3.49 -1.79 19.43
C ARG A 214 4.18 -2.20 20.74
N ILE A 215 5.40 -2.70 20.63
CA ILE A 215 6.26 -3.11 21.75
C ILE A 215 7.58 -2.36 21.61
N TYR A 216 7.94 -1.58 22.61
CA TYR A 216 9.20 -0.84 22.63
C TYR A 216 10.27 -1.68 23.33
N HIS A 217 11.48 -1.71 22.77
CA HIS A 217 12.60 -2.51 23.33
C HIS A 217 13.63 -1.66 24.06
N ASP A 218 13.48 -0.34 24.04
CA ASP A 218 14.32 0.63 24.75
C ASP A 218 13.84 0.94 26.19
N GLY A 219 12.72 0.34 26.61
CA GLY A 219 12.14 0.49 27.94
C GLY A 219 11.45 1.83 28.20
N THR A 220 11.11 2.59 27.15
CA THR A 220 10.63 3.98 27.26
C THR A 220 9.11 4.15 27.44
N SER A 221 8.27 3.13 27.28
CA SER A 221 6.81 3.30 27.38
C SER A 221 6.03 2.05 27.83
N SER A 222 4.70 2.19 28.00
CA SER A 222 3.79 1.09 28.35
C SER A 222 3.61 0.14 27.17
N ASP A 223 4.23 -1.03 27.26
CA ASP A 223 4.28 -1.99 26.17
C ASP A 223 2.94 -2.67 25.84
N GLY A 224 2.62 -2.73 24.55
CA GLY A 224 1.79 -3.79 23.99
C GLY A 224 0.28 -3.65 24.18
N GLU A 225 -0.22 -2.44 24.46
CA GLU A 225 -1.64 -2.14 24.32
C GLU A 225 -2.09 -2.38 22.87
N ILE A 226 -3.33 -2.83 22.72
CA ILE A 226 -3.93 -3.09 21.41
C ILE A 226 -4.84 -1.92 21.07
N GLU A 227 -4.38 -1.09 20.15
CA GLU A 227 -5.19 -0.06 19.51
C GLU A 227 -6.09 -0.71 18.46
N LYS A 228 -7.33 -0.22 18.37
CA LYS A 228 -8.34 -0.78 17.48
C LYS A 228 -8.96 0.32 16.65
N SER A 229 -9.02 0.08 15.34
CA SER A 229 -9.75 0.93 14.41
C SER A 229 -10.57 0.07 13.47
N THR A 230 -11.57 0.69 12.85
CA THR A 230 -12.46 0.02 11.89
C THR A 230 -12.51 0.83 10.61
N VAL A 231 -12.34 0.15 9.47
CA VAL A 231 -12.39 0.75 8.14
C VAL A 231 -13.67 0.31 7.45
N MET A 232 -14.47 1.26 6.99
CA MET A 232 -15.63 1.00 6.14
C MET A 232 -15.21 1.02 4.67
N LEU A 233 -15.70 0.05 3.89
CA LEU A 233 -15.43 -0.06 2.46
C LEU A 233 -16.68 0.27 1.62
N ASN A 234 -16.48 0.83 0.43
CA ASN A 234 -17.53 0.93 -0.59
C ASN A 234 -17.74 -0.41 -1.32
N GLU A 235 -18.68 -0.44 -2.27
CA GLU A 235 -18.99 -1.64 -3.07
C GLU A 235 -17.81 -2.13 -3.92
N GLN A 236 -16.86 -1.26 -4.24
CA GLN A 236 -15.63 -1.58 -4.97
C GLN A 236 -14.52 -2.11 -4.05
N GLY A 237 -14.73 -2.11 -2.73
CA GLY A 237 -13.77 -2.56 -1.73
C GLY A 237 -12.76 -1.50 -1.29
N PHE A 238 -13.01 -0.22 -1.58
CA PHE A 238 -12.12 0.89 -1.20
C PHE A 238 -12.59 1.57 0.09
N ALA A 239 -11.65 1.95 0.94
CA ALA A 239 -11.91 2.56 2.23
C ALA A 239 -12.60 3.92 2.08
N THR A 240 -13.76 4.12 2.69
CA THR A 240 -14.47 5.41 2.71
C THR A 240 -14.29 6.15 4.03
N ARG A 241 -13.94 5.41 5.09
CA ARG A 241 -13.72 5.95 6.43
C ARG A 241 -12.89 5.00 7.26
N ILE A 242 -11.94 5.51 8.03
CA ILE A 242 -11.34 4.83 9.19
C ILE A 242 -11.85 5.49 10.46
N THR A 243 -12.29 4.68 11.43
CA THR A 243 -12.83 5.13 12.72
C THR A 243 -11.95 4.62 13.85
N PHE A 244 -11.46 5.57 14.64
CA PHE A 244 -10.71 5.37 15.88
C PHE A 244 -11.66 5.45 17.09
N PRO A 245 -11.19 5.18 18.33
CA PRO A 245 -12.05 5.25 19.51
C PRO A 245 -12.72 6.62 19.72
N GLU A 246 -12.03 7.70 19.37
CA GLU A 246 -12.54 9.06 19.62
C GLU A 246 -12.95 9.81 18.35
N ASP A 247 -12.30 9.54 17.21
CA ASP A 247 -12.38 10.36 15.98
C ASP A 247 -12.48 9.49 14.71
N TYR A 248 -12.63 10.12 13.54
CA TYR A 248 -12.56 9.40 12.26
C TYR A 248 -11.97 10.25 11.13
N VAL A 249 -11.39 9.57 10.14
CA VAL A 249 -10.89 10.17 8.89
C VAL A 249 -11.73 9.67 7.72
N GLY A 250 -12.20 10.59 6.88
CA GLY A 250 -12.97 10.31 5.67
C GLY A 250 -12.11 10.24 4.41
N PHE A 251 -12.53 9.44 3.44
CA PHE A 251 -11.85 9.28 2.15
C PHE A 251 -12.84 9.43 1.00
N GLU A 252 -12.50 10.26 0.01
CA GLU A 252 -13.33 10.51 -1.17
C GLU A 252 -12.60 10.13 -2.46
N TYR A 253 -13.36 9.75 -3.48
CA TYR A 253 -12.83 9.21 -4.74
C TYR A 253 -13.34 9.97 -5.95
N ASN A 254 -12.51 10.04 -6.99
CA ASN A 254 -12.96 10.49 -8.30
C ASN A 254 -13.68 9.37 -9.07
N ALA A 255 -14.20 9.70 -10.26
CA ALA A 255 -14.96 8.75 -11.09
C ALA A 255 -14.17 7.51 -11.56
N ASP A 256 -12.83 7.58 -11.56
CA ASP A 256 -11.93 6.47 -11.89
C ASP A 256 -11.53 5.65 -10.65
N ASN A 257 -12.21 5.87 -9.53
CA ASN A 257 -11.94 5.27 -8.22
C ASN A 257 -10.53 5.55 -7.68
N ARG A 258 -9.97 6.73 -7.97
CA ARG A 258 -8.70 7.19 -7.39
C ARG A 258 -8.99 8.03 -6.16
N LEU A 259 -8.23 7.83 -5.09
CA LEU A 259 -8.31 8.67 -3.89
C LEU A 259 -8.13 10.13 -4.29
N SER A 260 -9.12 10.96 -3.99
CA SER A 260 -9.18 12.38 -4.36
C SER A 260 -9.14 13.30 -3.17
N LYS A 261 -9.53 12.82 -1.98
CA LYS A 261 -9.46 13.57 -0.74
C LYS A 261 -9.29 12.67 0.48
N ILE A 262 -8.48 13.14 1.43
CA ILE A 262 -8.40 12.68 2.81
C ILE A 262 -8.93 13.83 3.68
N ASP A 263 -9.88 13.54 4.55
CA ASP A 263 -10.55 14.55 5.37
C ASP A 263 -10.47 14.16 6.86
N ASN A 264 -9.59 14.82 7.60
CA ASN A 264 -9.45 14.70 9.04
C ASN A 264 -10.02 15.94 9.76
N THR A 265 -11.16 16.47 9.31
CA THR A 265 -11.80 17.61 9.99
C THR A 265 -12.74 17.20 11.12
N ASN A 266 -12.97 15.89 11.31
CA ASN A 266 -13.82 15.34 12.38
C ASN A 266 -13.01 14.72 13.52
N THR A 267 -12.04 15.50 13.99
CA THR A 267 -11.36 15.29 15.27
C THR A 267 -11.84 16.32 16.29
N LYS A 268 -11.72 15.98 17.58
CA LYS A 268 -12.06 16.89 18.69
C LYS A 268 -11.09 18.05 18.84
N ASP A 269 -9.83 17.89 18.44
CA ASP A 269 -8.84 18.96 18.52
C ASP A 269 -8.88 19.80 17.23
N ASP A 270 -9.06 21.11 17.37
CA ASP A 270 -9.05 22.01 16.21
C ASP A 270 -7.64 22.16 15.61
N TYR A 271 -6.57 21.87 16.36
CA TYR A 271 -5.20 21.89 15.85
C TYR A 271 -4.92 20.73 14.90
N ASP A 272 -5.45 19.53 15.18
CA ASP A 272 -5.16 18.31 14.40
C ASP A 272 -6.01 18.20 13.11
N LYS A 273 -6.82 19.23 12.82
CA LYS A 273 -7.68 19.24 11.64
C LYS A 273 -6.90 19.61 10.40
N PHE A 274 -6.87 18.66 9.48
CA PHE A 274 -6.36 18.87 8.14
C PHE A 274 -7.25 18.20 7.09
N TRP A 275 -7.06 18.61 5.84
CA TRP A 275 -7.51 17.84 4.68
C TRP A 275 -6.42 17.86 3.61
N MET A 276 -6.39 16.79 2.81
CA MET A 276 -5.52 16.69 1.65
C MET A 276 -6.35 16.36 0.42
N THR A 277 -6.10 17.01 -0.72
CA THR A 277 -6.67 16.62 -2.01
C THR A 277 -5.59 16.11 -2.96
N LEU A 278 -5.97 15.17 -3.83
CA LEU A 278 -5.10 14.54 -4.82
C LEU A 278 -5.70 14.72 -6.21
N GLY A 279 -4.96 15.42 -7.09
CA GLY A 279 -5.34 15.73 -8.46
C GLY A 279 -4.59 14.88 -9.47
N TYR A 280 -5.29 14.41 -10.50
CA TYR A 280 -4.74 13.50 -11.50
C TYR A 280 -4.91 14.03 -12.92
N THR A 281 -3.89 13.80 -13.75
CA THR A 281 -3.91 14.02 -15.20
C THR A 281 -3.71 12.67 -15.90
N ASP A 282 -4.67 12.23 -16.70
CA ASP A 282 -4.65 10.92 -17.40
C ASP A 282 -4.44 9.70 -16.47
N GLY A 283 -4.83 9.82 -15.21
CA GLY A 283 -4.65 8.80 -14.16
C GLY A 283 -3.28 8.80 -13.49
N LEU A 284 -2.46 9.83 -13.73
CA LEU A 284 -1.18 10.08 -13.06
C LEU A 284 -1.38 11.19 -12.02
N LEU A 285 -0.92 10.97 -10.79
CA LEU A 285 -0.99 11.99 -9.73
C LEU A 285 -0.10 13.16 -10.12
N THR A 286 -0.65 14.36 -10.24
CA THR A 286 0.11 15.57 -10.66
C THR A 286 -0.03 16.73 -9.69
N LYS A 287 -0.93 16.62 -8.71
CA LYS A 287 -1.17 17.67 -7.74
C LYS A 287 -1.55 17.10 -6.39
N THR A 288 -0.97 17.64 -5.34
CA THR A 288 -1.44 17.49 -3.96
C THR A 288 -1.65 18.87 -3.36
N VAL A 289 -2.74 19.01 -2.61
CA VAL A 289 -2.99 20.21 -1.80
C VAL A 289 -3.21 19.74 -0.39
N TYR A 290 -2.37 20.19 0.53
CA TYR A 290 -2.49 19.93 1.95
C TYR A 290 -2.92 21.21 2.66
N HIS A 291 -3.85 21.08 3.59
CA HIS A 291 -4.34 22.18 4.39
C HIS A 291 -4.43 21.72 5.83
N GLU A 292 -3.78 22.46 6.72
CA GLU A 292 -3.91 22.35 8.17
C GLU A 292 -4.49 23.65 8.72
N ASN A 293 -5.30 23.56 9.76
CA ASN A 293 -5.84 24.74 10.42
C ASN A 293 -4.71 25.69 10.88
N TYR A 294 -4.94 27.00 10.74
CA TYR A 294 -3.98 28.06 11.11
C TYR A 294 -2.71 28.17 10.25
N HIS A 295 -2.55 27.31 9.24
CA HIS A 295 -1.47 27.36 8.27
C HIS A 295 -1.99 27.70 6.86
N GLU A 296 -1.09 28.13 5.98
CA GLU A 296 -1.43 28.33 4.56
C GLU A 296 -1.45 26.97 3.84
N ASP A 297 -2.26 26.86 2.79
CA ASP A 297 -2.33 25.65 1.99
C ASP A 297 -0.99 25.37 1.31
N GLU A 298 -0.45 24.18 1.51
CA GLU A 298 0.72 23.69 0.80
C GLU A 298 0.29 23.01 -0.50
N VAL A 299 0.87 23.45 -1.61
CA VAL A 299 0.48 23.00 -2.96
C VAL A 299 1.70 22.48 -3.69
N TRP A 300 1.71 21.19 -3.98
CA TRP A 300 2.68 20.58 -4.90
C TRP A 300 1.99 20.29 -6.22
N GLU A 301 2.50 20.86 -7.30
CA GLU A 301 1.94 20.69 -8.64
C GLU A 301 3.05 20.52 -9.67
N TYR A 302 2.92 19.47 -10.46
CA TYR A 302 3.90 19.09 -11.48
C TYR A 302 3.20 18.78 -12.79
N THR A 303 3.86 19.09 -13.91
CA THR A 303 3.45 18.50 -15.18
C THR A 303 3.77 17.01 -15.18
N VAL A 304 3.06 16.26 -16.01
CA VAL A 304 3.24 14.81 -16.11
C VAL A 304 4.68 14.44 -16.49
N ASP A 305 5.31 15.18 -17.41
CA ASP A 305 6.67 14.88 -17.88
C ASP A 305 7.74 15.23 -16.83
N GLU A 306 7.47 16.19 -15.93
CA GLU A 306 8.37 16.52 -14.82
C GLU A 306 8.37 15.46 -13.72
N LEU A 307 7.20 14.89 -13.41
CA LEU A 307 7.03 13.93 -12.32
C LEU A 307 7.24 12.48 -12.77
N TYR A 308 6.99 12.17 -14.05
CA TYR A 308 7.08 10.82 -14.61
C TYR A 308 7.88 10.81 -15.93
N PRO A 309 9.19 11.09 -15.90
CA PRO A 309 10.01 11.07 -17.10
C PRO A 309 10.09 9.69 -17.75
N ASN A 310 10.02 8.59 -16.98
CA ASN A 310 10.09 7.23 -17.51
C ASN A 310 8.74 6.51 -17.55
N ARG A 311 7.76 6.95 -16.75
CA ARG A 311 6.39 6.42 -16.69
C ARG A 311 6.37 4.93 -16.33
N TYR A 312 7.18 4.54 -15.35
CA TYR A 312 7.21 3.16 -14.87
C TYR A 312 5.84 2.76 -14.30
N ALA A 313 5.21 1.74 -14.90
CA ALA A 313 3.87 1.30 -14.51
C ALA A 313 3.82 0.74 -13.08
N ASN A 314 2.76 1.09 -12.36
CA ASN A 314 2.48 0.69 -10.97
C ASN A 314 1.36 -0.38 -10.90
N ASP A 315 1.53 -1.48 -11.61
CA ASP A 315 0.52 -2.53 -11.82
C ASP A 315 1.00 -3.95 -11.47
N LYS A 316 2.31 -4.14 -11.29
CA LYS A 316 2.94 -5.46 -11.07
C LYS A 316 3.02 -5.93 -9.62
N LEU A 317 2.79 -5.04 -8.65
CA LEU A 317 2.87 -5.38 -7.24
C LEU A 317 1.48 -5.39 -6.61
N ASN A 318 1.25 -6.33 -5.70
CA ASN A 318 0.03 -6.38 -4.90
C ASN A 318 -0.06 -5.28 -3.83
N ILE A 319 1.02 -4.52 -3.64
CA ILE A 319 1.05 -3.27 -2.87
C ILE A 319 1.25 -2.07 -3.79
N ASP A 320 1.00 -0.86 -3.30
CA ASP A 320 1.37 0.39 -3.98
C ASP A 320 2.59 1.05 -3.29
N PRO A 321 3.78 0.99 -3.91
CA PRO A 321 4.99 1.63 -3.39
C PRO A 321 4.91 3.15 -3.24
N ASN A 322 4.00 3.83 -3.96
CA ASN A 322 3.83 5.28 -3.79
C ASN A 322 3.37 5.64 -2.37
N GLY A 323 2.75 4.70 -1.64
CA GLY A 323 2.38 4.91 -0.24
C GLY A 323 3.56 5.06 0.72
N PHE A 324 4.80 4.77 0.28
CA PHE A 324 6.01 5.07 1.04
C PHE A 324 6.63 6.43 0.72
N LEU A 325 6.14 7.11 -0.33
CA LEU A 325 6.66 8.40 -0.80
C LEU A 325 5.71 9.56 -0.51
N LEU A 326 4.41 9.28 -0.39
CA LEU A 326 3.41 10.28 -0.05
C LEU A 326 3.45 10.54 1.45
N ASP A 327 3.40 11.82 1.81
CA ASP A 327 3.25 12.27 3.19
C ASP A 327 1.81 12.05 3.65
N ILE A 328 1.54 10.81 4.07
CA ILE A 328 0.26 10.35 4.58
C ILE A 328 0.52 9.82 5.97
N ASP A 329 -0.34 10.21 6.91
CA ASP A 329 -0.26 9.79 8.30
C ASP A 329 -0.10 8.26 8.46
N ASP A 330 0.81 7.86 9.34
CA ASP A 330 1.19 6.49 9.61
C ASP A 330 0.01 5.62 10.07
N ASP A 331 -1.03 6.22 10.67
CA ASP A 331 -2.23 5.54 11.17
C ASP A 331 -3.06 4.88 10.07
N TYR A 332 -2.99 5.40 8.84
CA TYR A 332 -3.73 4.86 7.70
C TYR A 332 -2.93 4.78 6.39
N GLN A 333 -1.63 5.12 6.40
CA GLN A 333 -0.69 4.88 5.30
C GLN A 333 -0.74 3.43 4.79
N MET A 334 -0.91 2.46 5.70
CA MET A 334 -0.98 1.04 5.33
C MET A 334 -2.19 0.73 4.44
N LEU A 335 -3.28 1.49 4.55
CA LEU A 335 -4.43 1.35 3.64
C LEU A 335 -4.05 1.75 2.21
N TYR A 336 -3.22 2.78 2.04
CA TYR A 336 -2.67 3.15 0.73
C TYR A 336 -1.79 2.03 0.18
N ILE A 337 -0.80 1.58 0.98
CA ILE A 337 0.14 0.52 0.59
C ILE A 337 -0.61 -0.75 0.19
N MET A 338 -1.67 -1.10 0.91
CA MET A 338 -2.51 -2.28 0.64
C MET A 338 -3.48 -2.12 -0.54
N ARG A 339 -3.45 -0.99 -1.26
CA ARG A 339 -4.40 -0.61 -2.33
C ARG A 339 -5.87 -0.55 -1.87
N LEU A 340 -6.11 -0.33 -0.58
CA LEU A 340 -7.45 -0.08 -0.05
C LEU A 340 -7.94 1.35 -0.31
N PHE A 341 -7.06 2.27 -0.71
CA PHE A 341 -7.43 3.60 -1.24
C PHE A 341 -7.68 3.62 -2.74
N GLY A 342 -8.12 2.50 -3.29
CA GLY A 342 -8.45 2.39 -4.71
C GLY A 342 -7.25 2.56 -5.62
N ASN A 343 -7.50 3.16 -6.77
CA ASN A 343 -6.51 3.33 -7.81
C ASN A 343 -5.56 4.50 -7.48
N GLY A 344 -4.39 4.22 -6.90
CA GLY A 344 -3.27 5.17 -6.84
C GLY A 344 -2.69 5.48 -8.22
N SER A 345 -1.76 6.44 -8.33
CA SER A 345 -1.17 6.84 -9.63
C SER A 345 -0.77 5.63 -10.50
N LYS A 346 -1.10 5.69 -11.81
CA LYS A 346 -0.77 4.61 -12.77
C LYS A 346 0.72 4.29 -12.85
N CYS A 347 1.57 5.24 -12.47
CA CYS A 347 3.02 5.09 -12.45
C CYS A 347 3.59 5.28 -11.04
N TYR A 348 4.78 4.72 -10.83
CA TYR A 348 5.59 5.02 -9.66
C TYR A 348 6.00 6.50 -9.68
N LEU A 349 5.92 7.19 -8.53
CA LEU A 349 6.38 8.58 -8.39
C LEU A 349 7.90 8.64 -8.58
N GLU A 350 8.37 9.41 -9.56
CA GLU A 350 9.80 9.49 -9.88
C GLU A 350 10.47 10.73 -9.28
N LYS A 351 9.75 11.47 -8.44
CA LYS A 351 10.19 12.70 -7.79
C LYS A 351 9.43 12.90 -6.48
N ILE A 352 10.13 13.38 -5.47
CA ILE A 352 9.57 13.82 -4.19
C ILE A 352 10.09 15.22 -3.87
N ASP A 353 9.32 15.95 -3.07
CA ASP A 353 9.58 17.36 -2.75
C ASP A 353 9.23 17.60 -1.28
N TYR A 354 10.25 17.95 -0.50
CA TYR A 354 10.11 18.36 0.88
C TYR A 354 11.30 19.25 1.26
N GLU A 355 11.04 20.22 2.13
CA GLU A 355 12.09 21.08 2.65
C GLU A 355 12.63 20.49 3.95
N MET A 356 13.96 20.39 4.04
CA MET A 356 14.64 19.97 5.27
C MET A 356 15.03 21.22 6.05
N ASP A 357 14.63 21.28 7.31
CA ASP A 357 15.01 22.37 8.20
C ASP A 357 16.54 22.45 8.34
N GLY A 358 17.09 23.64 8.14
CA GLY A 358 18.50 23.91 8.42
C GLY A 358 18.76 23.93 9.92
N GLU A 359 19.93 23.45 10.34
CA GLU A 359 20.34 23.57 11.74
C GLU A 359 20.49 25.04 12.15
N GLY A 360 19.84 25.41 13.25
CA GLY A 360 19.99 26.74 13.84
C GLY A 360 21.40 26.98 14.40
N ARG A 361 21.79 28.26 14.50
CA ARG A 361 23.05 28.63 15.15
C ARG A 361 23.06 28.14 16.60
N PRO A 362 24.12 27.43 17.05
CA PRO A 362 24.22 27.03 18.44
C PRO A 362 24.26 28.24 19.38
N GLU A 363 23.42 28.22 20.43
CA GLU A 363 23.46 29.24 21.48
C GLU A 363 24.51 28.88 22.55
N TRP A 364 25.50 29.76 22.72
CA TRP A 364 26.52 29.61 23.75
C TRP A 364 26.28 30.54 24.94
N ILE A 365 26.71 30.10 26.12
CA ILE A 365 26.66 30.88 27.37
C ILE A 365 28.03 31.51 27.64
N TYR A 366 28.09 32.84 27.61
CA TYR A 366 29.30 33.59 27.92
C TYR A 366 29.25 34.18 29.33
N THR A 367 30.01 33.59 30.25
CA THR A 367 30.01 33.97 31.68
C THR A 367 31.07 35.00 32.05
N THR A 368 31.90 35.45 31.10
CA THR A 368 32.92 36.48 31.34
C THR A 368 32.58 37.75 30.55
N PRO A 369 32.32 38.89 31.22
CA PRO A 369 31.92 40.12 30.53
C PRO A 369 33.08 40.84 29.85
N ASN A 370 32.76 41.74 28.91
CA ASN A 370 33.69 42.64 28.23
C ASN A 370 34.86 41.93 27.54
N LYS A 371 34.60 40.77 26.93
CA LYS A 371 35.58 40.02 26.16
C LYS A 371 35.13 39.82 24.73
N THR A 372 36.10 39.74 23.84
CA THR A 372 35.91 39.20 22.50
C THR A 372 36.40 37.76 22.49
N VAL A 373 35.58 36.85 21.97
CA VAL A 373 35.90 35.43 21.81
C VAL A 373 35.76 35.07 20.34
N HIS A 374 36.76 34.37 19.79
CA HIS A 374 36.65 33.83 18.44
C HIS A 374 36.04 32.45 18.51
N GLU A 375 34.99 32.22 17.74
CA GLU A 375 34.17 31.02 17.79
C GLU A 375 33.96 30.47 16.39
N ASN A 376 33.68 29.17 16.33
CA ASN A 376 33.25 28.52 15.09
C ASN A 376 32.22 27.43 15.35
N TYR A 377 31.39 27.16 14.36
CA TYR A 377 30.55 25.97 14.31
C TYR A 377 30.47 25.45 12.87
N THR A 378 30.01 24.21 12.71
CA THR A 378 29.67 23.64 11.41
C THR A 378 28.18 23.32 11.41
N TYR A 379 27.51 23.52 10.29
CA TYR A 379 26.12 23.13 10.08
C TYR A 379 25.94 22.48 8.72
N THR A 380 24.91 21.64 8.59
CA THR A 380 24.49 21.06 7.30
C THR A 380 23.58 22.03 6.55
N LYS A 381 23.86 22.21 5.26
CA LYS A 381 23.02 22.95 4.31
C LYS A 381 22.60 22.03 3.17
N TYR A 382 21.32 21.66 3.12
CA TYR A 382 20.74 20.94 2.00
C TYR A 382 20.73 21.82 0.74
N THR A 383 20.99 21.20 -0.41
CA THR A 383 21.21 21.91 -1.68
C THR A 383 20.06 21.79 -2.67
N GLU A 384 19.12 20.88 -2.40
CA GLU A 384 17.95 20.60 -3.22
C GLU A 384 16.78 20.30 -2.28
N THR A 385 15.59 20.80 -2.59
CA THR A 385 14.31 20.41 -1.93
C THR A 385 13.58 19.31 -2.71
N VAL A 386 14.07 19.04 -3.91
CA VAL A 386 13.43 18.20 -4.90
C VAL A 386 14.37 17.04 -5.23
N HIS A 387 13.90 15.82 -5.01
CA HIS A 387 14.74 14.63 -5.12
C HIS A 387 14.20 13.66 -6.19
N PRO A 388 14.98 13.34 -7.24
CA PRO A 388 14.64 12.29 -8.18
C PRO A 388 14.66 10.91 -7.52
N VAL A 389 13.59 10.15 -7.70
CA VAL A 389 13.47 8.78 -7.21
C VAL A 389 13.96 7.82 -8.29
N VAL A 390 14.94 6.99 -7.91
CA VAL A 390 15.57 6.01 -8.79
C VAL A 390 15.02 4.62 -8.48
N TYR A 391 14.56 3.93 -9.52
CA TYR A 391 14.06 2.57 -9.45
C TYR A 391 15.01 1.58 -10.12
N ALA A 392 15.17 0.41 -9.51
CA ALA A 392 15.80 -0.75 -10.15
C ALA A 392 14.78 -1.86 -10.32
N PHE A 393 14.96 -2.69 -11.35
CA PHE A 393 14.03 -3.75 -11.73
C PHE A 393 14.75 -5.09 -11.91
N ASP A 394 14.03 -6.20 -11.68
CA ASP A 394 14.47 -7.54 -12.08
C ASP A 394 14.30 -7.76 -13.60
N ASN A 395 14.77 -8.90 -14.11
CA ASN A 395 14.67 -9.25 -15.55
C ASN A 395 13.22 -9.36 -16.07
N ASN A 396 12.23 -9.46 -15.19
CA ASN A 396 10.81 -9.51 -15.55
C ASN A 396 10.14 -8.13 -15.36
N GLY A 397 10.93 -7.10 -15.03
CA GLY A 397 10.49 -5.73 -14.86
C GLY A 397 9.71 -5.50 -13.57
N TYR A 398 9.96 -6.26 -12.49
CA TYR A 398 9.43 -5.97 -11.16
C TYR A 398 10.42 -5.12 -10.38
N VAL A 399 9.94 -4.10 -9.66
CA VAL A 399 10.77 -3.19 -8.88
C VAL A 399 11.49 -3.91 -7.72
N THR A 400 12.81 -3.89 -7.71
CA THR A 400 13.64 -4.48 -6.66
C THR A 400 14.10 -3.45 -5.64
N THR A 401 14.33 -2.20 -6.08
CA THR A 401 14.70 -1.09 -5.20
C THR A 401 14.07 0.21 -5.64
N MET A 402 13.84 1.09 -4.67
CA MET A 402 13.47 2.50 -4.84
C MET A 402 14.38 3.32 -3.94
N SER A 403 15.00 4.39 -4.43
CA SER A 403 15.97 5.16 -3.65
C SER A 403 16.10 6.60 -4.14
N TRP A 404 16.48 7.51 -3.27
CA TRP A 404 16.88 8.87 -3.62
C TRP A 404 18.06 9.29 -2.74
N ASN A 405 18.64 10.45 -3.06
CA ASN A 405 19.67 11.05 -2.22
C ASN A 405 19.25 12.46 -1.81
N GLU A 406 19.70 12.88 -0.64
CA GLU A 406 19.56 14.24 -0.12
C GLU A 406 20.94 14.90 -0.16
N PRO A 407 21.28 15.66 -1.21
CA PRO A 407 22.59 16.27 -1.33
C PRO A 407 22.72 17.47 -0.38
N PHE A 408 23.82 17.51 0.36
CA PHE A 408 24.10 18.58 1.30
C PHE A 408 25.56 19.05 1.25
N LYS A 409 25.78 20.22 1.85
CA LYS A 409 27.10 20.81 2.10
C LYS A 409 27.28 21.03 3.59
N LYS A 410 28.46 20.69 4.12
CA LYS A 410 28.85 21.16 5.46
C LYS A 410 29.51 22.51 5.34
N ILE A 411 28.96 23.47 6.05
CA ILE A 411 29.44 24.85 6.08
C ILE A 411 30.02 25.13 7.46
N ARG A 412 31.29 25.52 7.49
CA ARG A 412 31.94 26.05 8.70
C ARG A 412 31.74 27.56 8.75
N VAL A 413 31.28 28.05 9.88
CA VAL A 413 31.12 29.48 10.18
C VAL A 413 32.13 29.88 11.23
N ASP A 414 33.03 30.80 10.89
CA ASP A 414 33.97 31.42 11.83
C ASP A 414 33.50 32.87 12.12
N TYR A 415 33.47 33.29 13.39
CA TYR A 415 32.95 34.59 13.80
C TYR A 415 33.56 35.05 15.13
N ASP A 416 33.41 36.33 15.43
CA ASP A 416 33.79 36.89 16.72
C ASP A 416 32.55 37.23 17.54
N VAL A 417 32.56 36.84 18.82
CA VAL A 417 31.55 37.19 19.82
C VAL A 417 32.06 38.35 20.67
N ILE A 418 31.30 39.43 20.72
CA ILE A 418 31.57 40.58 21.59
C ILE A 418 30.62 40.50 22.78
N VAL A 419 31.14 40.06 23.92
CA VAL A 419 30.38 39.91 25.16
C VAL A 419 30.31 41.26 25.88
N GLY A 420 29.08 41.70 26.17
CA GLY A 420 28.81 42.92 26.92
C GLY A 420 29.03 42.77 28.43
N ASN A 421 28.46 43.70 29.18
CA ASN A 421 28.50 43.70 30.66
C ASN A 421 27.11 43.57 31.30
N THR A 422 26.06 43.45 30.50
CA THR A 422 24.69 43.24 30.96
C THR A 422 24.42 41.74 31.05
N LEU A 423 23.91 41.27 32.19
CA LEU A 423 23.47 39.87 32.32
C LEU A 423 22.22 39.63 31.45
N LYS A 424 22.21 38.53 30.69
CA LYS A 424 21.04 38.10 29.89
C LYS A 424 19.81 37.89 30.79
N ARG A 425 20.04 37.41 32.02
CA ARG A 425 19.02 37.26 33.07
C ARG A 425 19.58 37.73 34.41
N PRO A 426 19.25 38.94 34.90
CA PRO A 426 19.82 39.49 36.12
C PRO A 426 19.61 38.62 37.39
N GLY A 427 18.51 37.87 37.46
CA GLY A 427 18.23 36.94 38.57
C GLY A 427 18.93 35.58 38.46
N TYR A 428 19.57 35.30 37.33
CA TYR A 428 20.18 34.00 37.02
C TYR A 428 21.52 34.22 36.28
N PRO A 429 22.60 34.61 36.99
CA PRO A 429 23.89 34.92 36.37
C PRO A 429 24.52 33.77 35.59
N GLU A 430 24.12 32.53 35.85
CA GLU A 430 24.53 31.33 35.13
C GLU A 430 24.14 31.34 33.64
N TYR A 431 23.16 32.16 33.24
CA TYR A 431 22.80 32.36 31.83
C TYR A 431 23.73 33.35 31.10
N GLY A 432 24.74 33.87 31.79
CA GLY A 432 25.79 34.69 31.19
C GLY A 432 25.35 36.11 30.81
N TYR A 433 26.18 36.72 29.98
CA TYR A 433 26.04 38.11 29.55
C TYR A 433 25.45 38.20 28.14
N GLU A 434 24.79 39.31 27.86
CA GLU A 434 24.39 39.71 26.51
C GLU A 434 25.62 39.83 25.61
N TYR A 435 25.48 39.45 24.35
CA TYR A 435 26.56 39.50 23.37
C TYR A 435 26.03 39.86 21.98
N THR A 436 26.95 40.28 21.11
CA THR A 436 26.72 40.48 19.68
C THR A 436 27.76 39.69 18.89
N THR A 437 27.50 39.44 17.61
CA THR A 437 28.39 38.68 16.73
C THR A 437 28.84 39.54 15.56
N THR A 438 30.08 39.38 15.12
CA THR A 438 30.68 40.13 13.99
C THR A 438 31.68 39.26 13.25
N ASN A 439 32.22 39.78 12.13
CA ASN A 439 33.27 39.15 11.31
C ASN A 439 32.92 37.73 10.86
N GLU A 440 31.64 37.47 10.62
CA GLU A 440 31.17 36.16 10.20
C GLU A 440 31.69 35.80 8.81
N ARG A 441 32.23 34.58 8.69
CA ARG A 441 32.73 34.03 7.44
C ARG A 441 32.31 32.57 7.33
N GLU A 442 31.63 32.26 6.23
CA GLU A 442 31.30 30.89 5.86
C GLU A 442 32.38 30.29 4.94
N THR A 443 32.68 29.02 5.14
CA THR A 443 33.55 28.21 4.27
C THR A 443 32.95 26.83 4.09
N GLU A 444 32.80 26.39 2.84
CA GLU A 444 32.40 25.00 2.53
C GLU A 444 33.55 24.06 2.90
N VAL A 445 33.25 23.03 3.70
CA VAL A 445 34.26 22.06 4.16
C VAL A 445 34.04 20.67 3.58
N GLU A 446 32.79 20.32 3.25
CA GLU A 446 32.44 19.02 2.67
C GLU A 446 31.21 19.17 1.77
N THR A 447 31.15 18.40 0.69
CA THR A 447 29.92 18.13 -0.07
C THR A 447 29.68 16.63 -0.04
N ASN A 448 28.48 16.21 0.38
CA ASN A 448 28.11 14.82 0.51
C ASN A 448 26.58 14.67 0.34
N LYS A 449 26.02 13.51 0.67
CA LYS A 449 24.58 13.25 0.55
C LYS A 449 24.11 12.17 1.52
N ASN A 450 22.90 12.29 2.04
CA ASN A 450 22.24 11.15 2.69
C ASN A 450 21.64 10.23 1.64
N ILE A 451 21.44 8.97 2.02
CA ILE A 451 20.95 7.93 1.10
C ILE A 451 19.74 7.27 1.72
N ILE A 452 18.62 7.34 1.00
CA ILE A 452 17.39 6.64 1.37
C ILE A 452 17.18 5.50 0.38
N LYS A 453 16.87 4.32 0.89
CA LYS A 453 16.66 3.14 0.05
C LYS A 453 15.57 2.23 0.60
N TYR A 454 14.64 1.86 -0.27
CA TYR A 454 13.70 0.77 -0.09
C TYR A 454 14.14 -0.44 -0.93
N SER A 455 14.14 -1.62 -0.34
CA SER A 455 14.39 -2.90 -1.00
C SER A 455 13.15 -3.80 -0.91
N PHE A 456 12.71 -4.34 -2.05
CA PHE A 456 11.49 -5.13 -2.18
C PHE A 456 11.82 -6.61 -2.34
N HIS A 457 11.30 -7.44 -1.44
CA HIS A 457 11.50 -8.89 -1.43
C HIS A 457 10.18 -9.62 -1.65
N TYR A 458 10.12 -10.46 -2.68
CA TYR A 458 8.91 -11.20 -3.06
C TYR A 458 8.71 -12.47 -2.24
N ASN A 459 7.46 -12.96 -2.18
CA ASN A 459 7.19 -14.35 -1.82
C ASN A 459 7.82 -15.28 -2.86
N LYS A 460 8.32 -16.43 -2.39
CA LYS A 460 8.90 -17.47 -3.26
C LYS A 460 7.83 -18.30 -3.94
#